data_AF-A0A1R3R6Y4-F1
#
_entry.id   AF-A0A1R3R6Y4-F1
#
_cell.length_a   1.000
_cell.length_b   1.000
_cell.length_c   1.000
_cell.angle_alpha   90.00
_cell.angle_beta   90.00
_cell.angle_gamma   90.00
#
_symmetry.space_group_name_H-M   'P 1'
#
loop_
_entity.id
_entity.type
_entity.pdbx_description
1 polymer ?
#
loop_
_entity_poly.entity_id
_entity_poly.type
_entity_poly.pdbx_seq_one_letter_code
_entity_poly.pdbx_strand_id
1 'polypeptide(L)'
;MAMGSEGVMGALLGLSEVCVLRGAVSGGPGVVGYEREYDGVLTSEVALMEVLWEVKDLVVDVSRGWTKRTITGGKTRVVESLVHRAFSPGIEGSVYWLFVRLGLSVALANDEPIQVQLPLCSMPDLSTLSRMESVQNKTRTYAHIILWLCGNALMVYHHQHAAPRQWLEVFEHLDQWYHLRPTEFQPMVDSTDGPGFPLLLFVNGAGILCNQLYHTAMLLLLQCKPRTALLNLQSPTLSPLWHAQRICGIAMNNDRRESWDPCLIASFLVAARRMTHEAQQTEILQGLERVGVITGWRVDEYLMQLREDWSLMGSAHV
;
A
#
# COMPACT_ATOMS: atom_id res chain seq x y z
N MET A 1 34.92 -3.92 -9.58
CA MET A 1 33.63 -4.63 -9.68
C MET A 1 33.24 -5.40 -8.41
N ALA A 2 34.17 -5.83 -7.53
CA ALA A 2 33.80 -6.57 -6.29
C ALA A 2 33.20 -5.70 -5.16
N MET A 3 33.63 -4.44 -5.00
CA MET A 3 33.26 -3.56 -3.87
C MET A 3 31.77 -3.18 -3.80
N GLY A 4 31.05 -3.16 -4.93
CA GLY A 4 29.60 -2.85 -4.96
C GLY A 4 28.73 -4.00 -4.47
N SER A 5 29.20 -5.25 -4.66
CA SER A 5 28.44 -6.45 -4.30
C SER A 5 28.40 -6.71 -2.78
N GLU A 6 29.43 -6.31 -2.04
CA GLU A 6 29.49 -6.47 -0.59
C GLU A 6 28.42 -5.63 0.13
N GLY A 7 28.17 -4.40 -0.33
CA GLY A 7 27.14 -3.53 0.25
C GLY A 7 25.73 -4.09 0.05
N VAL A 8 25.42 -4.56 -1.18
CA VAL A 8 24.14 -5.21 -1.49
C VAL A 8 23.98 -6.49 -0.66
N MET A 9 25.02 -7.30 -0.54
CA MET A 9 24.99 -8.51 0.28
C MET A 9 24.75 -8.19 1.76
N GLY A 10 25.42 -7.17 2.30
CA GLY A 10 25.20 -6.71 3.68
C GLY A 10 23.76 -6.22 3.92
N ALA A 11 23.19 -5.48 2.98
CA ALA A 11 21.80 -5.06 3.03
C ALA A 11 20.82 -6.26 3.02
N LEU A 12 21.06 -7.22 2.13
CA LEU A 12 20.25 -8.44 2.02
C LEU A 12 20.35 -9.32 3.28
N LEU A 13 21.54 -9.53 3.81
CA LEU A 13 21.75 -10.29 5.05
C LEU A 13 21.07 -9.60 6.23
N GLY A 14 21.24 -8.29 6.36
CA GLY A 14 20.59 -7.51 7.40
C GLY A 14 19.07 -7.53 7.32
N LEU A 15 18.48 -7.59 6.12
CA LEU A 15 17.04 -7.79 5.93
C LEU A 15 16.61 -9.23 6.27
N SER A 16 17.40 -10.22 5.84
CA SER A 16 17.13 -11.64 6.11
C SER A 16 17.09 -11.94 7.61
N GLU A 17 18.05 -11.43 8.38
CA GLU A 17 18.09 -11.57 9.84
C GLU A 17 16.81 -11.07 10.50
N VAL A 18 16.31 -9.90 10.09
CA VAL A 18 15.06 -9.34 10.62
C VAL A 18 13.86 -10.23 10.30
N CYS A 19 13.80 -10.75 9.08
CA CYS A 19 12.71 -11.62 8.64
C CYS A 19 12.71 -12.98 9.37
N VAL A 20 13.89 -13.56 9.61
CA VAL A 20 14.07 -14.88 10.25
C VAL A 20 13.92 -14.81 11.77
N LEU A 21 14.58 -13.84 12.41
CA LEU A 21 14.68 -13.79 13.88
C LEU A 21 13.38 -13.37 14.57
N ARG A 22 12.40 -12.80 13.86
CA ARG A 22 11.09 -12.45 14.45
C ARG A 22 10.19 -13.64 14.82
N GLY A 23 10.65 -14.88 14.58
CA GLY A 23 10.06 -16.09 15.18
C GLY A 23 10.69 -16.51 16.52
N ALA A 24 11.76 -15.84 16.98
CA ALA A 24 12.46 -16.14 18.23
C ALA A 24 12.69 -14.86 19.04
N VAL A 25 12.54 -14.97 20.36
CA VAL A 25 12.58 -13.87 21.34
C VAL A 25 13.71 -12.86 21.08
N SER A 26 13.35 -11.58 21.15
CA SER A 26 14.18 -10.40 20.91
C SER A 26 15.42 -10.31 21.79
N GLY A 27 16.59 -10.13 21.16
CA GLY A 27 17.84 -9.77 21.85
C GLY A 27 19.05 -9.81 20.92
N GLY A 28 19.17 -8.84 20.01
CA GLY A 28 20.33 -8.69 19.12
C GLY A 28 20.87 -7.25 19.14
N PRO A 29 22.19 -7.03 19.06
CA PRO A 29 22.82 -5.74 19.32
C PRO A 29 22.53 -4.72 18.22
N GLY A 30 22.48 -3.44 18.60
CA GLY A 30 22.15 -2.32 17.74
C GLY A 30 23.07 -2.20 16.52
N VAL A 31 22.47 -1.95 15.36
CA VAL A 31 23.15 -1.81 14.08
C VAL A 31 23.70 -0.40 13.93
N VAL A 32 25.00 -0.32 13.61
CA VAL A 32 25.73 0.92 13.32
C VAL A 32 25.24 1.51 12.00
N GLY A 33 24.76 2.76 12.03
CA GLY A 33 24.40 3.51 10.83
C GLY A 33 25.64 3.86 10.01
N TYR A 34 25.77 3.30 8.82
CA TYR A 34 26.76 3.74 7.84
C TYR A 34 26.17 4.90 7.04
N GLU A 35 26.40 6.13 7.48
CA GLU A 35 26.24 7.31 6.63
C GLU A 35 27.47 7.42 5.73
N ARG A 36 27.34 7.09 4.44
CA ARG A 36 28.38 7.31 3.44
C ARG A 36 27.96 8.49 2.56
N GLU A 37 28.79 9.53 2.50
CA GLU A 37 28.64 10.63 1.53
C GLU A 37 28.75 10.07 0.11
N TYR A 38 27.74 10.35 -0.72
CA TYR A 38 27.59 9.81 -2.07
C TYR A 38 28.26 10.69 -3.13
N ASP A 39 29.14 10.07 -3.91
CA ASP A 39 29.93 10.68 -4.99
C ASP A 39 29.15 10.69 -6.32
N GLY A 40 28.03 11.44 -6.37
CA GLY A 40 27.38 11.95 -7.60
C GLY A 40 26.78 11.01 -8.65
N VAL A 41 27.19 9.73 -8.77
CA VAL A 41 26.68 8.79 -9.78
C VAL A 41 25.77 7.76 -9.11
N LEU A 42 24.47 7.85 -9.39
CA LEU A 42 23.52 6.85 -8.91
C LEU A 42 23.59 5.59 -9.78
N THR A 43 24.04 4.47 -9.21
CA THR A 43 24.05 3.17 -9.89
C THR A 43 22.84 2.32 -9.46
N SER A 44 22.50 1.29 -10.24
CA SER A 44 21.40 0.39 -9.91
C SER A 44 21.66 -0.36 -8.58
N GLU A 45 22.94 -0.63 -8.24
CA GLU A 45 23.32 -1.24 -6.95
C GLU A 45 23.05 -0.30 -5.78
N VAL A 46 23.38 0.98 -5.92
CA VAL A 46 23.10 2.02 -4.91
C VAL A 46 21.60 2.10 -4.66
N ALA A 47 20.81 2.21 -5.72
CA ALA A 47 19.35 2.24 -5.63
C ALA A 47 18.79 1.00 -4.92
N LEU A 48 19.33 -0.19 -5.24
CA LEU A 48 18.93 -1.45 -4.62
C LEU A 48 19.27 -1.49 -3.13
N MET A 49 20.47 -1.05 -2.73
CA MET A 49 20.86 -0.99 -1.32
C MET A 49 19.93 -0.08 -0.51
N GLU A 50 19.68 1.13 -1.03
CA GLU A 50 18.81 2.11 -0.36
C GLU A 50 17.41 1.54 -0.15
N VAL A 51 16.80 0.92 -1.17
CA VAL A 51 15.44 0.38 -1.01
C VAL A 51 15.41 -0.82 -0.06
N LEU A 52 16.45 -1.66 -0.04
CA LEU A 52 16.53 -2.79 0.90
C LEU A 52 16.64 -2.30 2.35
N TRP A 53 17.33 -1.19 2.59
CA TRP A 53 17.40 -0.57 3.91
C TRP A 53 16.05 0.02 4.32
N GLU A 54 15.32 0.64 3.40
CA GLU A 54 13.93 1.08 3.66
C GLU A 54 13.02 -0.08 4.03
N VAL A 55 13.06 -1.17 3.28
CA VAL A 55 12.27 -2.37 3.58
C VAL A 55 12.65 -2.91 4.96
N LYS A 56 13.95 -2.97 5.28
CA LYS A 56 14.41 -3.43 6.59
C LYS A 56 13.85 -2.56 7.71
N ASP A 57 14.01 -1.24 7.62
CA ASP A 57 13.55 -0.31 8.66
C ASP A 57 12.03 -0.45 8.90
N LEU A 58 11.25 -0.57 7.82
CA LEU A 58 9.79 -0.69 7.90
C LEU A 58 9.33 -2.05 8.41
N VAL A 59 9.98 -3.15 8.01
CA VAL A 59 9.62 -4.51 8.45
C VAL A 59 10.11 -4.79 9.88
N VAL A 60 11.18 -4.13 10.34
CA VAL A 60 11.62 -4.19 11.75
C VAL A 60 10.57 -3.57 12.66
N ASP A 61 9.94 -2.46 12.31
CA ASP A 61 8.92 -1.87 13.17
C ASP A 61 8.08 -0.94 12.28
N VAL A 62 6.92 -1.41 11.86
CA VAL A 62 6.08 -0.69 10.88
C VAL A 62 5.67 0.67 11.42
N SER A 63 5.37 0.75 12.72
CA SER A 63 5.01 1.99 13.42
C SER A 63 6.17 2.98 13.39
N ARG A 64 7.36 2.52 13.80
CA ARG A 64 8.57 3.35 13.76
C ARG A 64 8.94 3.76 12.33
N GLY A 65 8.80 2.85 11.37
CA GLY A 65 9.11 3.10 9.96
C GLY A 65 8.16 4.11 9.31
N TRP A 66 6.90 4.18 9.74
CA TRP A 66 5.94 5.21 9.32
C TRP A 66 6.15 6.55 10.02
N THR A 67 6.65 6.57 11.26
CA THR A 67 6.94 7.81 11.99
C THR A 67 8.25 8.44 11.54
N LYS A 68 9.26 7.62 11.27
CA LYS A 68 10.50 8.06 10.65
C LYS A 68 10.13 8.49 9.23
N ARG A 69 10.28 9.78 8.91
CA ARG A 69 10.07 10.29 7.54
C ARG A 69 11.20 9.79 6.63
N THR A 70 11.24 8.48 6.40
CA THR A 70 12.41 7.77 5.91
C THR A 70 12.74 8.14 4.47
N ILE A 71 11.74 8.65 3.73
CA ILE A 71 11.90 9.32 2.44
C ILE A 71 12.11 10.84 2.64
N THR A 72 13.17 11.23 3.34
CA THR A 72 13.64 12.62 3.37
C THR A 72 15.14 12.66 3.06
N GLY A 73 15.58 13.70 2.34
CA GLY A 73 16.99 13.86 1.94
C GLY A 73 17.38 13.03 0.70
N GLY A 74 18.63 12.56 0.66
CA GLY A 74 19.28 11.95 -0.53
C GLY A 74 18.49 10.83 -1.23
N LYS A 75 17.57 10.14 -0.53
CA LYS A 75 16.68 9.11 -1.09
C LYS A 75 15.66 9.66 -2.09
N THR A 76 15.20 10.89 -1.93
CA THR A 76 14.32 11.55 -2.91
C THR A 76 15.01 11.65 -4.27
N ARG A 77 16.31 12.00 -4.30
CA ARG A 77 17.11 12.04 -5.52
C ARG A 77 17.24 10.67 -6.19
N VAL A 78 17.35 9.60 -5.38
CA VAL A 78 17.40 8.22 -5.88
C VAL A 78 16.11 7.90 -6.63
N VAL A 79 14.96 8.10 -5.98
CA VAL A 79 13.64 7.85 -6.57
C VAL A 79 13.42 8.68 -7.84
N GLU A 80 13.68 9.99 -7.79
CA GLU A 80 13.50 10.92 -8.91
C GLU A 80 14.31 10.48 -10.13
N SER A 81 15.55 10.02 -9.93
CA SER A 81 16.38 9.54 -11.04
C SER A 81 15.84 8.25 -11.66
N LEU A 82 15.06 7.44 -10.93
CA LEU A 82 14.54 6.15 -11.41
C LEU A 82 13.14 6.27 -12.05
N VAL A 83 12.46 7.41 -11.93
CA VAL A 83 11.07 7.57 -12.40
C VAL A 83 10.90 7.22 -13.90
N HIS A 84 11.89 7.58 -14.72
CA HIS A 84 11.88 7.29 -16.16
C HIS A 84 12.05 5.78 -16.47
N ARG A 85 12.46 4.97 -15.48
CA ARG A 85 12.62 3.52 -15.56
C ARG A 85 11.41 2.75 -15.04
N ALA A 86 10.35 3.42 -14.57
CA ALA A 86 9.21 2.79 -13.90
C ALA A 86 8.63 1.57 -14.66
N PHE A 87 8.47 1.67 -15.99
CA PHE A 87 7.95 0.56 -16.81
C PHE A 87 9.04 -0.20 -17.58
N SER A 88 10.31 0.14 -17.38
CA SER A 88 11.42 -0.60 -17.99
C SER A 88 11.47 -2.04 -17.45
N PRO A 89 11.88 -3.01 -18.28
CA PRO A 89 12.26 -4.32 -17.77
C PRO A 89 13.55 -4.18 -16.94
N GLY A 90 13.63 -4.84 -15.79
CA GLY A 90 14.83 -4.88 -14.96
C GLY A 90 14.63 -4.43 -13.51
N ILE A 91 15.76 -4.36 -12.80
CA ILE A 91 15.79 -4.11 -11.35
C ILE A 91 15.43 -2.67 -11.01
N GLU A 92 15.83 -1.70 -11.83
CA GLU A 92 15.61 -0.26 -11.58
C GLU A 92 14.12 0.08 -11.48
N GLY A 93 13.31 -0.39 -12.43
CA GLY A 93 11.86 -0.21 -12.36
C GLY A 93 11.25 -0.91 -11.14
N SER A 94 11.77 -2.08 -10.77
CA SER A 94 11.30 -2.82 -9.57
C SER A 94 11.64 -2.07 -8.28
N VAL A 95 12.85 -1.51 -8.19
CA VAL A 95 13.30 -0.66 -7.07
C VAL A 95 12.44 0.60 -6.98
N TYR A 96 12.17 1.25 -8.11
CA TYR A 96 11.28 2.42 -8.16
C TYR A 96 9.88 2.11 -7.59
N TRP A 97 9.22 1.05 -8.08
CA TRP A 97 7.87 0.71 -7.59
C TRP A 97 7.87 0.23 -6.15
N LEU A 98 8.97 -0.35 -5.67
CA LEU A 98 9.11 -0.66 -4.25
C LEU A 98 9.20 0.61 -3.40
N PHE A 99 9.95 1.63 -3.81
CA PHE A 99 9.90 2.94 -3.15
C PHE A 99 8.50 3.57 -3.16
N VAL A 100 7.79 3.52 -4.30
CA VAL A 100 6.39 3.99 -4.39
C VAL A 100 5.50 3.24 -3.41
N ARG A 101 5.61 1.91 -3.34
CA ARG A 101 4.83 1.08 -2.41
C ARG A 101 5.12 1.44 -0.95
N LEU A 102 6.38 1.55 -0.56
CA LEU A 102 6.76 1.93 0.81
C LEU A 102 6.27 3.34 1.15
N GLY A 103 6.50 4.31 0.26
CA GLY A 103 6.03 5.69 0.43
C GLY A 103 4.51 5.82 0.49
N LEU A 104 3.77 5.02 -0.30
CA LEU A 104 2.32 4.96 -0.22
C LEU A 104 1.85 4.44 1.14
N SER A 105 2.51 3.43 1.71
CA SER A 105 2.16 2.94 3.05
C SER A 105 2.35 4.01 4.13
N VAL A 106 3.46 4.76 4.07
CA VAL A 106 3.75 5.88 5.00
C VAL A 106 2.68 6.96 4.86
N ALA A 107 2.35 7.35 3.64
CA ALA A 107 1.37 8.39 3.36
C ALA A 107 -0.03 8.01 3.87
N LEU A 108 -0.48 6.78 3.60
CA LEU A 108 -1.76 6.26 4.08
C LEU A 108 -1.83 6.16 5.61
N ALA A 109 -0.76 5.70 6.25
CA ALA A 109 -0.73 5.54 7.70
C ALA A 109 -0.85 6.88 8.45
N ASN A 110 -0.22 7.92 7.91
CA ASN A 110 -0.14 9.25 8.51
C ASN A 110 -1.23 10.23 8.02
N ASP A 111 -2.12 9.82 7.10
CA ASP A 111 -3.09 10.72 6.45
C ASP A 111 -2.41 11.95 5.81
N GLU A 112 -1.31 11.70 5.08
CA GLU A 112 -0.51 12.71 4.40
C GLU A 112 -0.48 12.47 2.87
N PRO A 113 -0.26 13.51 2.04
CA PRO A 113 -0.04 13.31 0.61
C PRO A 113 1.24 12.50 0.36
N ILE A 114 1.21 11.66 -0.66
CA ILE A 114 2.38 10.88 -1.08
C ILE A 114 3.54 11.81 -1.49
N GLN A 115 4.70 11.61 -0.87
CA GLN A 115 5.90 12.41 -1.12
C GLN A 115 6.76 11.86 -2.27
N VAL A 116 6.55 10.59 -2.63
CA VAL A 116 7.27 9.92 -3.73
C VAL A 116 6.74 10.44 -5.07
N GLN A 117 7.63 10.92 -5.93
CA GLN A 117 7.23 11.35 -7.27
C GLN A 117 6.69 10.17 -8.08
N LEU A 118 5.41 10.24 -8.46
CA LEU A 118 4.78 9.30 -9.38
C LEU A 118 5.16 9.62 -10.84
N PRO A 119 5.18 8.63 -11.76
CA PRO A 119 5.49 8.90 -13.15
C PRO A 119 4.40 9.78 -13.75
N LEU A 120 4.83 10.83 -14.45
CA LEU A 120 3.95 11.74 -15.21
C LEU A 120 3.60 11.19 -16.60
N CYS A 121 4.19 10.06 -17.00
CA CYS A 121 3.94 9.47 -18.30
C CYS A 121 2.51 8.90 -18.38
N SER A 122 1.97 8.88 -19.59
CA SER A 122 0.71 8.18 -19.86
C SER A 122 0.87 6.71 -19.48
N MET A 123 -0.02 6.24 -18.60
CA MET A 123 -0.05 4.85 -18.18
C MET A 123 -0.31 3.96 -19.40
N PRO A 124 0.20 2.71 -19.41
CA PRO A 124 -0.13 1.75 -20.45
C PRO A 124 -1.65 1.60 -20.55
N ASP A 125 -2.20 1.66 -21.77
CA ASP A 125 -3.63 1.45 -22.00
C ASP A 125 -4.03 0.05 -21.51
N LEU A 126 -4.96 0.02 -20.55
CA LEU A 126 -5.44 -1.21 -19.93
C LEU A 126 -6.12 -2.13 -20.94
N SER A 127 -6.76 -1.58 -21.98
CA SER A 127 -7.41 -2.36 -23.02
C SER A 127 -6.39 -3.18 -23.81
N THR A 128 -5.28 -2.56 -24.18
CA THR A 128 -4.15 -3.21 -24.85
C THR A 128 -3.43 -4.18 -23.90
N LEU A 129 -3.22 -3.78 -22.64
CA LEU A 129 -2.55 -4.60 -21.64
C LEU A 129 -3.34 -5.88 -21.30
N SER A 130 -4.67 -5.81 -21.30
CA SER A 130 -5.55 -6.96 -21.05
C SER A 130 -5.33 -8.11 -22.04
N ARG A 131 -4.91 -7.79 -23.28
CA ARG A 131 -4.65 -8.73 -24.37
C ARG A 131 -3.23 -9.30 -24.37
N MET A 132 -2.37 -8.87 -23.44
CA MET A 132 -1.00 -9.34 -23.35
C MET A 132 -0.93 -10.82 -22.98
N GLU A 133 -0.22 -11.61 -23.80
CA GLU A 133 -0.06 -13.05 -23.61
C GLU A 133 0.82 -13.39 -22.40
N SER A 134 1.88 -12.61 -22.17
CA SER A 134 2.77 -12.82 -21.03
C SER A 134 2.06 -12.48 -19.71
N VAL A 135 1.62 -13.53 -19.00
CA VAL A 135 0.96 -13.41 -17.69
C VAL A 135 1.83 -12.65 -16.70
N GLN A 136 3.14 -12.92 -16.65
CA GLN A 136 4.08 -12.25 -15.75
C GLN A 136 4.17 -10.75 -16.03
N ASN A 137 4.36 -10.35 -17.29
CA ASN A 137 4.45 -8.92 -17.63
C ASN A 137 3.13 -8.20 -17.43
N LYS A 138 2.02 -8.86 -17.76
CA LYS A 138 0.66 -8.35 -17.54
C LYS A 138 0.41 -8.10 -16.05
N THR A 139 0.53 -9.12 -15.21
CA THR A 139 0.31 -9.00 -13.75
C THR A 139 1.23 -7.97 -13.10
N ARG A 140 2.52 -7.95 -13.43
CA ARG A 140 3.47 -6.92 -12.97
C ARG A 140 2.99 -5.51 -13.32
N THR A 141 2.59 -5.29 -14.57
CA THR A 141 2.17 -3.96 -15.04
C THR A 141 0.85 -3.53 -14.39
N TYR A 142 -0.13 -4.42 -14.24
CA TYR A 142 -1.37 -4.11 -13.51
C TYR A 142 -1.11 -3.78 -12.03
N ALA A 143 -0.16 -4.44 -11.38
CA ALA A 143 0.23 -4.14 -10.00
C ALA A 143 0.87 -2.75 -9.87
N HIS A 144 1.71 -2.37 -10.83
CA HIS A 144 2.28 -1.01 -10.88
C HIS A 144 1.21 0.05 -11.17
N ILE A 145 0.25 -0.25 -12.07
CA ILE A 145 -0.86 0.67 -12.37
C ILE A 145 -1.70 0.93 -11.12
N ILE A 146 -2.02 -0.08 -10.31
CA ILE A 146 -2.86 0.16 -9.12
C ILE A 146 -2.13 0.94 -8.01
N LEU A 147 -0.81 0.74 -7.85
CA LEU A 147 0.01 1.58 -6.98
C LEU A 147 -0.03 3.05 -7.43
N TRP A 148 0.10 3.28 -8.73
CA TRP A 148 0.00 4.62 -9.32
C TRP A 148 -1.39 5.23 -9.11
N LEU A 149 -2.45 4.48 -9.37
CA LEU A 149 -3.84 4.95 -9.20
C LEU A 149 -4.15 5.28 -7.74
N CYS A 150 -3.69 4.44 -6.80
CA CYS A 150 -3.87 4.71 -5.37
C CYS A 150 -3.10 5.94 -4.91
N GLY A 151 -1.88 6.15 -5.40
CA GLY A 151 -1.12 7.38 -5.14
C GLY A 151 -1.80 8.63 -5.69
N ASN A 152 -2.34 8.57 -6.91
CA ASN A 152 -3.11 9.68 -7.50
C ASN A 152 -4.42 9.95 -6.76
N ALA A 153 -5.15 8.91 -6.35
CA ALA A 153 -6.34 9.04 -5.52
C ALA A 153 -6.04 9.76 -4.19
N LEU A 154 -4.91 9.40 -3.56
CA LEU A 154 -4.46 10.05 -2.33
C LEU A 154 -4.09 11.53 -2.54
N MET A 155 -3.38 11.86 -3.63
CA MET A 155 -3.11 13.26 -3.99
C MET A 155 -4.40 14.06 -4.22
N VAL A 156 -5.37 13.49 -4.94
CA VAL A 156 -6.68 14.12 -5.17
C VAL A 156 -7.43 14.33 -3.86
N TYR A 157 -7.40 13.34 -2.95
CA TYR A 157 -8.06 13.42 -1.64
C TYR A 157 -7.51 14.56 -0.76
N HIS A 158 -6.19 14.75 -0.71
CA HIS A 158 -5.59 15.83 0.09
C HIS A 158 -5.66 17.22 -0.59
N HIS A 159 -5.88 17.28 -1.90
CA HIS A 159 -6.09 18.54 -2.61
C HIS A 159 -7.56 18.97 -2.52
N GLN A 160 -7.89 19.81 -1.53
CA GLN A 160 -9.24 20.34 -1.27
C GLN A 160 -9.92 21.03 -2.48
N HIS A 161 -9.14 21.39 -3.52
CA HIS A 161 -9.61 21.97 -4.78
C HIS A 161 -9.14 21.19 -6.02
N ALA A 162 -8.90 19.89 -5.89
CA ALA A 162 -8.62 19.05 -7.06
C ALA A 162 -9.70 19.29 -8.12
N ALA A 163 -9.26 19.54 -9.36
CA ALA A 163 -10.20 19.85 -10.43
C ALA A 163 -11.16 18.65 -10.60
N PRO A 164 -12.47 18.84 -10.77
CA PRO A 164 -13.41 17.74 -10.97
C PRO A 164 -12.99 16.77 -12.10
N ARG A 165 -12.25 17.29 -13.08
CA ARG A 165 -11.63 16.53 -14.16
C ARG A 165 -10.55 15.55 -13.66
N GLN A 166 -9.65 15.98 -12.76
CA GLN A 166 -8.62 15.10 -12.20
C GLN A 166 -9.24 13.97 -11.39
N TRP A 167 -10.26 14.29 -10.58
CA TRP A 167 -11.03 13.30 -9.84
C TRP A 167 -11.67 12.27 -10.79
N LEU A 168 -12.36 12.75 -11.84
CA LEU A 168 -13.04 11.89 -12.80
C LEU A 168 -12.06 10.99 -13.57
N GLU A 169 -10.91 11.53 -13.96
CA GLU A 169 -9.87 10.77 -14.66
C GLU A 169 -9.36 9.60 -13.80
N VAL A 170 -9.01 9.83 -12.53
CA VAL A 170 -8.55 8.74 -11.65
C VAL A 170 -9.67 7.74 -11.40
N PHE A 171 -10.91 8.20 -11.22
CA PHE A 171 -12.08 7.35 -11.04
C PHE A 171 -12.31 6.42 -12.25
N GLU A 172 -12.29 6.96 -13.48
CA GLU A 172 -12.48 6.18 -14.71
C GLU A 172 -11.39 5.14 -14.91
N HIS A 173 -10.12 5.47 -14.60
CA HIS A 173 -9.03 4.51 -14.69
C HIS A 173 -9.12 3.43 -13.61
N LEU A 174 -9.59 3.74 -12.39
CA LEU A 174 -9.85 2.74 -11.36
C LEU A 174 -10.99 1.79 -11.78
N ASP A 175 -12.08 2.34 -12.31
CA ASP A 175 -13.20 1.56 -12.83
C ASP A 175 -12.74 0.61 -13.96
N GLN A 176 -11.96 1.13 -14.91
CA GLN A 176 -11.38 0.33 -15.98
C GLN A 176 -10.41 -0.74 -15.45
N TRP A 177 -9.54 -0.40 -14.48
CA TRP A 177 -8.61 -1.35 -13.86
C TRP A 177 -9.38 -2.50 -13.23
N TYR A 178 -10.47 -2.20 -12.50
CA TYR A 178 -11.29 -3.23 -11.88
C TYR A 178 -11.88 -4.17 -12.92
N HIS A 179 -12.53 -3.65 -13.96
CA HIS A 179 -13.19 -4.49 -14.97
C HIS A 179 -12.22 -5.28 -15.85
N LEU A 180 -11.02 -4.75 -16.12
CA LEU A 180 -10.02 -5.39 -16.97
C LEU A 180 -8.95 -6.16 -16.20
N ARG A 181 -9.00 -6.24 -14.86
CA ARG A 181 -7.96 -6.91 -14.08
C ARG A 181 -7.79 -8.37 -14.49
N PRO A 182 -6.56 -8.89 -14.58
CA PRO A 182 -6.29 -10.29 -14.89
C PRO A 182 -6.97 -11.22 -13.88
N THR A 183 -7.22 -12.47 -14.30
CA THR A 183 -7.82 -13.50 -13.44
C THR A 183 -7.01 -13.77 -12.18
N GLU A 184 -5.69 -13.57 -12.22
CA GLU A 184 -4.79 -13.69 -11.06
C GLU A 184 -5.10 -12.67 -9.96
N PHE A 185 -5.78 -11.57 -10.29
CA PHE A 185 -6.23 -10.54 -9.37
C PHE A 185 -7.73 -10.61 -9.08
N GLN A 186 -8.46 -11.59 -9.62
CA GLN A 186 -9.86 -11.78 -9.26
C GLN A 186 -9.97 -12.63 -7.98
N PRO A 187 -10.93 -12.33 -7.10
CA PRO A 187 -11.16 -13.16 -5.93
C PRO A 187 -11.64 -14.55 -6.37
N MET A 188 -11.16 -15.60 -5.70
CA MET A 188 -11.70 -16.96 -5.82
C MET A 188 -13.08 -17.07 -5.15
N VAL A 189 -13.25 -16.35 -4.05
CA VAL A 189 -14.49 -16.27 -3.28
C VAL A 189 -14.78 -14.81 -3.02
N ASP A 190 -16.00 -14.38 -3.34
CA ASP A 190 -16.55 -13.07 -3.03
C ASP A 190 -17.98 -13.29 -2.53
N SER A 191 -18.12 -13.36 -1.20
CA SER A 191 -19.42 -13.55 -0.55
C SER A 191 -19.66 -12.43 0.46
N THR A 192 -20.85 -11.85 0.38
CA THR A 192 -21.37 -10.87 1.35
C THR A 192 -22.37 -11.51 2.31
N ASP A 193 -22.44 -12.84 2.34
CA ASP A 193 -23.41 -13.59 3.15
C ASP A 193 -22.89 -13.74 4.57
N GLY A 194 -23.48 -13.00 5.52
CA GLY A 194 -23.15 -13.11 6.93
C GLY A 194 -23.31 -11.78 7.68
N PRO A 195 -23.26 -11.81 9.02
CA PRO A 195 -23.43 -10.62 9.86
C PRO A 195 -22.17 -9.73 9.96
N GLY A 196 -21.03 -10.16 9.41
CA GLY A 196 -19.73 -9.49 9.55
C GLY A 196 -19.20 -8.87 8.26
N PHE A 197 -17.87 -8.79 8.14
CA PHE A 197 -17.21 -8.37 6.90
C PHE A 197 -17.37 -9.40 5.77
N PRO A 198 -17.35 -8.96 4.50
CA PRO A 198 -17.41 -9.87 3.36
C PRO A 198 -16.22 -10.85 3.33
N LEU A 199 -16.48 -12.09 2.90
CA LEU A 199 -15.47 -13.11 2.67
C LEU A 199 -14.84 -12.92 1.29
N LEU A 200 -13.56 -12.53 1.28
CA LEU A 200 -12.78 -12.29 0.06
C LEU A 200 -11.50 -13.11 0.10
N LEU A 201 -11.42 -14.13 -0.75
CA LEU A 201 -10.26 -15.01 -0.84
C LEU A 201 -9.56 -14.85 -2.19
N PHE A 202 -8.23 -14.76 -2.18
CA PHE A 202 -7.40 -14.64 -3.38
C PHE A 202 -6.38 -15.77 -3.44
N VAL A 203 -5.98 -16.14 -4.66
CA VAL A 203 -5.00 -17.21 -4.89
C VAL A 203 -3.60 -16.81 -4.39
N ASN A 204 -3.27 -15.52 -4.40
CA ASN A 204 -1.93 -15.00 -4.18
C ASN A 204 -1.93 -13.62 -3.52
N GLY A 205 -0.81 -13.28 -2.87
CA GLY A 205 -0.64 -11.99 -2.17
C GLY A 205 -0.66 -10.76 -3.08
N ALA A 206 -0.31 -10.89 -4.37
CA ALA A 206 -0.44 -9.78 -5.31
C ALA A 206 -1.92 -9.43 -5.58
N GLY A 207 -2.79 -10.43 -5.68
CA GLY A 207 -4.24 -10.25 -5.75
C GLY A 207 -4.78 -9.55 -4.50
N ILE A 208 -4.35 -9.97 -3.31
CA ILE A 208 -4.71 -9.34 -2.03
C ILE A 208 -4.31 -7.85 -2.03
N LEU A 209 -3.03 -7.55 -2.27
CA LEU A 209 -2.50 -6.20 -2.33
C LEU A 209 -3.24 -5.33 -3.34
N CYS A 210 -3.33 -5.78 -4.58
CA CYS A 210 -3.85 -4.95 -5.65
C CYS A 210 -5.34 -4.63 -5.44
N ASN A 211 -6.13 -5.58 -4.97
CA ASN A 211 -7.56 -5.32 -4.73
C ASN A 211 -7.77 -4.47 -3.48
N GLN A 212 -6.99 -4.66 -2.41
CA GLN A 212 -7.12 -3.79 -1.24
C GLN A 212 -6.70 -2.34 -1.57
N LEU A 213 -5.66 -2.15 -2.39
CA LEU A 213 -5.28 -0.82 -2.91
C LEU A 213 -6.36 -0.23 -3.82
N TYR A 214 -6.98 -1.02 -4.69
CA TYR A 214 -8.14 -0.57 -5.49
C TYR A 214 -9.27 -0.05 -4.59
N HIS A 215 -9.69 -0.83 -3.59
CA HIS A 215 -10.75 -0.39 -2.71
C HIS A 215 -10.33 0.83 -1.86
N THR A 216 -9.06 0.93 -1.48
CA THR A 216 -8.52 2.09 -0.76
C THR A 216 -8.57 3.35 -1.62
N ALA A 217 -8.12 3.26 -2.87
CA ALA A 217 -8.15 4.37 -3.82
C ALA A 217 -9.59 4.86 -4.08
N MET A 218 -10.53 3.92 -4.29
CA MET A 218 -11.95 4.24 -4.45
C MET A 218 -12.55 4.86 -3.18
N LEU A 219 -12.22 4.34 -2.00
CA LEU A 219 -12.66 4.90 -0.72
C LEU A 219 -12.22 6.37 -0.59
N LEU A 220 -10.95 6.67 -0.86
CA LEU A 220 -10.40 8.03 -0.81
C LEU A 220 -11.10 8.97 -1.80
N LEU A 221 -11.24 8.56 -3.07
CA LEU A 221 -11.91 9.37 -4.08
C LEU A 221 -13.38 9.65 -3.73
N LEU A 222 -14.12 8.64 -3.27
CA LEU A 222 -15.54 8.83 -2.96
C LEU A 222 -15.75 9.76 -1.75
N GLN A 223 -14.76 9.89 -0.86
CA GLN A 223 -14.79 10.86 0.24
C GLN A 223 -14.63 12.31 -0.22
N CYS A 224 -13.91 12.54 -1.33
CA CYS A 224 -13.70 13.86 -1.92
C CYS A 224 -14.46 14.04 -3.25
N LYS A 225 -15.56 13.32 -3.46
CA LYS A 225 -16.35 13.36 -4.70
C LYS A 225 -16.84 14.80 -5.02
N PRO A 226 -16.53 15.37 -6.20
CA PRO A 226 -17.07 16.65 -6.62
C PRO A 226 -18.59 16.62 -6.76
N ARG A 227 -19.28 17.68 -6.31
CA ARG A 227 -20.75 17.80 -6.45
C ARG A 227 -21.23 17.75 -7.89
N THR A 228 -20.39 18.16 -8.83
CA THR A 228 -20.67 18.16 -10.28
C THR A 228 -20.51 16.79 -10.93
N ALA A 229 -19.92 15.80 -10.23
CA ALA A 229 -19.78 14.44 -10.73
C ALA A 229 -21.12 13.69 -10.63
N LEU A 230 -21.88 13.70 -11.73
CA LEU A 230 -23.14 12.97 -11.87
C LEU A 230 -22.84 11.49 -12.15
N LEU A 231 -22.86 10.67 -11.11
CA LEU A 231 -22.69 9.21 -11.19
C LEU A 231 -24.00 8.52 -10.85
N ASN A 232 -24.25 7.35 -11.43
CA ASN A 232 -25.43 6.55 -11.11
C ASN A 232 -25.35 6.01 -9.68
N LEU A 233 -26.00 6.68 -8.73
CA LEU A 233 -25.92 6.43 -7.28
C LEU A 233 -26.43 5.06 -6.82
N GLN A 234 -26.96 4.22 -7.71
CA GLN A 234 -27.51 2.91 -7.34
C GLN A 234 -26.46 1.79 -7.26
N SER A 235 -25.23 2.00 -7.75
CA SER A 235 -24.19 0.97 -7.66
C SER A 235 -23.57 0.92 -6.25
N PRO A 236 -23.43 -0.28 -5.63
CA PRO A 236 -22.69 -0.43 -4.37
C PRO A 236 -21.22 0.00 -4.50
N THR A 237 -20.64 -0.05 -5.71
CA THR A 237 -19.26 0.42 -6.00
C THR A 237 -19.10 1.94 -5.89
N LEU A 238 -20.18 2.69 -5.65
CA LEU A 238 -20.13 4.12 -5.34
C LEU A 238 -20.30 4.42 -3.85
N SER A 239 -20.36 3.40 -2.99
CA SER A 239 -20.48 3.56 -1.55
C SER A 239 -19.09 3.51 -0.88
N PRO A 240 -18.65 4.60 -0.20
CA PRO A 240 -17.44 4.57 0.60
C PRO A 240 -17.44 3.44 1.63
N LEU A 241 -18.58 3.21 2.30
CA LEU A 241 -18.69 2.15 3.32
C LEU A 241 -18.50 0.76 2.70
N TRP A 242 -19.03 0.53 1.49
CA TRP A 242 -18.83 -0.74 0.79
C TRP A 242 -17.33 -1.00 0.53
N HIS A 243 -16.58 -0.01 0.06
CA HIS A 243 -15.14 -0.14 -0.12
C HIS A 243 -14.40 -0.37 1.21
N ALA A 244 -14.76 0.35 2.27
CA ALA A 244 -14.17 0.16 3.60
C ALA A 244 -14.41 -1.26 4.13
N GLN A 245 -15.64 -1.79 4.00
CA GLN A 245 -15.97 -3.16 4.39
C GLN A 245 -15.22 -4.21 3.55
N ARG A 246 -15.05 -3.98 2.25
CA ARG A 246 -14.22 -4.83 1.38
C ARG A 246 -12.77 -4.84 1.84
N ILE A 247 -12.18 -3.69 2.18
CA ILE A 247 -10.81 -3.61 2.72
C ILE A 247 -10.67 -4.43 4.00
N CYS A 248 -11.59 -4.25 4.96
CA CYS A 248 -11.61 -5.01 6.20
C CYS A 248 -11.80 -6.52 5.93
N GLY A 249 -12.71 -6.89 5.03
CA GLY A 249 -12.91 -8.28 4.63
C GLY A 249 -11.64 -8.92 4.05
N ILE A 250 -10.91 -8.22 3.18
CA ILE A 250 -9.62 -8.69 2.64
C ILE A 250 -8.61 -8.89 3.78
N ALA A 251 -8.49 -7.93 4.70
CA ALA A 251 -7.56 -8.00 5.82
C ALA A 251 -7.89 -9.17 6.78
N MET A 252 -9.17 -9.35 7.11
CA MET A 252 -9.64 -10.35 8.06
C MET A 252 -9.45 -11.78 7.57
N ASN A 253 -9.44 -11.98 6.24
CA ASN A 253 -9.25 -13.28 5.60
C ASN A 253 -7.80 -13.53 5.13
N ASN A 254 -6.86 -12.63 5.47
CA ASN A 254 -5.44 -12.79 5.15
C ASN A 254 -4.67 -13.43 6.32
N ASP A 255 -4.54 -14.75 6.28
CA ASP A 255 -3.95 -15.57 7.35
C ASP A 255 -2.46 -15.91 7.13
N ARG A 256 -1.86 -15.50 6.01
CA ARG A 256 -0.48 -15.84 5.65
C ARG A 256 0.48 -14.69 5.90
N ARG A 257 1.56 -14.95 6.64
CA ARG A 257 2.61 -13.96 6.95
C ARG A 257 3.20 -13.32 5.71
N GLU A 258 3.50 -14.12 4.69
CA GLU A 258 4.10 -13.67 3.42
C GLU A 258 3.15 -12.84 2.54
N SER A 259 1.87 -12.84 2.87
CA SER A 259 0.85 -12.05 2.16
C SER A 259 0.59 -10.71 2.83
N TRP A 260 1.22 -10.42 3.97
CA TRP A 260 1.14 -9.10 4.61
C TRP A 260 2.15 -8.11 4.05
N ASP A 261 1.71 -6.88 3.91
CA ASP A 261 2.48 -5.76 3.39
C ASP A 261 2.15 -4.49 4.17
N PRO A 262 3.09 -3.54 4.33
CA PRO A 262 2.79 -2.27 4.97
C PRO A 262 1.63 -1.52 4.32
N CYS A 263 1.47 -1.52 2.99
CA CYS A 263 0.29 -0.91 2.37
C CYS A 263 -1.02 -1.57 2.85
N LEU A 264 -1.03 -2.89 3.06
CA LEU A 264 -2.24 -3.59 3.47
C LEU A 264 -2.70 -3.15 4.86
N ILE A 265 -1.76 -2.97 5.80
CA ILE A 265 -2.10 -2.49 7.15
C ILE A 265 -2.52 -1.04 7.10
N ALA A 266 -1.80 -0.19 6.38
CA ALA A 266 -2.17 1.21 6.26
C ALA A 266 -3.58 1.36 5.65
N SER A 267 -3.88 0.62 4.58
CA SER A 267 -5.22 0.53 4.00
C SER A 267 -6.26 0.03 5.00
N PHE A 268 -5.94 -1.00 5.78
CA PHE A 268 -6.84 -1.53 6.80
C PHE A 268 -7.16 -0.50 7.88
N LEU A 269 -6.17 0.26 8.34
CA LEU A 269 -6.37 1.36 9.30
C LEU A 269 -7.24 2.49 8.72
N VAL A 270 -6.99 2.88 7.46
CA VAL A 270 -7.81 3.88 6.75
C VAL A 270 -9.29 3.45 6.69
N ALA A 271 -9.55 2.16 6.40
CA ALA A 271 -10.90 1.62 6.37
C ALA A 271 -11.52 1.47 7.77
N ALA A 272 -10.75 1.02 8.75
CA ALA A 272 -11.18 0.78 10.12
C ALA A 272 -11.73 2.05 10.78
N ARG A 273 -11.08 3.20 10.57
CA ARG A 273 -11.55 4.52 11.04
C ARG A 273 -12.94 4.90 10.54
N ARG A 274 -13.50 4.19 9.54
CA ARG A 274 -14.83 4.46 8.98
C ARG A 274 -15.93 3.57 9.58
N MET A 275 -15.59 2.62 10.44
CA MET A 275 -16.58 1.72 11.05
C MET A 275 -17.24 2.35 12.27
N THR A 276 -18.56 2.25 12.32
CA THR A 276 -19.40 2.81 13.40
C THR A 276 -20.11 1.74 14.23
N HIS A 277 -20.16 0.49 13.75
CA HIS A 277 -20.81 -0.61 14.47
C HIS A 277 -19.83 -1.31 15.40
N GLU A 278 -20.19 -1.43 16.69
CA GLU A 278 -19.34 -2.01 17.75
C GLU A 278 -18.88 -3.45 17.45
N ALA A 279 -19.75 -4.26 16.84
CA ALA A 279 -19.40 -5.62 16.43
C ALA A 279 -18.25 -5.62 15.40
N GLN A 280 -18.34 -4.75 14.38
CA GLN A 280 -17.30 -4.59 13.36
C GLN A 280 -16.01 -4.02 13.93
N GLN A 281 -16.12 -3.05 14.84
CA GLN A 281 -14.98 -2.47 15.54
C GLN A 281 -14.24 -3.53 16.38
N THR A 282 -14.98 -4.39 17.09
CA THR A 282 -14.41 -5.51 17.87
C THR A 282 -13.69 -6.50 16.97
N GLU A 283 -14.31 -6.88 15.84
CA GLU A 283 -13.68 -7.75 14.84
C GLU A 283 -12.38 -7.16 14.28
N ILE A 284 -12.36 -5.84 14.01
CA ILE A 284 -11.16 -5.14 13.52
C ILE A 284 -10.03 -5.19 14.55
N LEU A 285 -10.32 -4.91 15.82
CA LEU A 285 -9.30 -4.91 16.87
C LEU A 285 -8.65 -6.30 17.01
N GLN A 286 -9.48 -7.35 17.04
CA GLN A 286 -9.00 -8.73 17.03
C GLN A 286 -8.21 -9.06 15.75
N GLY A 287 -8.66 -8.53 14.61
CA GLY A 287 -7.97 -8.64 13.34
C GLY A 287 -6.56 -8.08 13.39
N LEU A 288 -6.41 -6.83 13.81
CA LEU A 288 -5.12 -6.15 13.93
C LEU A 288 -4.20 -6.85 14.94
N GLU A 289 -4.71 -7.31 16.08
CA GLU A 289 -3.95 -8.14 17.03
C GLU A 289 -3.40 -9.40 16.36
N ARG A 290 -4.24 -10.12 15.58
CA ARG A 290 -3.78 -11.29 14.80
C ARG A 290 -2.70 -10.91 13.80
N VAL A 291 -2.82 -9.76 13.12
CA VAL A 291 -1.77 -9.27 12.21
C VAL A 291 -0.46 -9.07 12.97
N GLY A 292 -0.50 -8.45 14.16
CA GLY A 292 0.67 -8.28 15.01
C GLY A 292 1.32 -9.63 15.39
N VAL A 293 0.52 -10.64 15.73
CA VAL A 293 1.01 -11.99 16.04
C VAL A 293 1.63 -12.68 14.82
N ILE A 294 0.98 -12.62 13.65
CA ILE A 294 1.44 -13.29 12.42
C ILE A 294 2.72 -12.66 11.87
N THR A 295 2.80 -11.32 11.91
CA THR A 295 3.89 -10.55 11.27
C THR A 295 5.03 -10.21 12.22
N GLY A 296 4.74 -10.13 13.52
CA GLY A 296 5.61 -9.54 14.54
C GLY A 296 5.64 -8.01 14.51
N TRP A 297 4.80 -7.36 13.71
CA TRP A 297 4.71 -5.91 13.68
C TRP A 297 3.97 -5.36 14.89
N ARG A 298 4.43 -4.22 15.39
CA ARG A 298 3.81 -3.53 16.53
C ARG A 298 2.61 -2.74 16.02
N VAL A 299 1.44 -3.02 16.60
CA VAL A 299 0.17 -2.41 16.21
C VAL A 299 -0.55 -1.73 17.38
N ASP A 300 0.03 -1.76 18.58
CA ASP A 300 -0.62 -1.33 19.83
C ASP A 300 -1.09 0.14 19.78
N GLU A 301 -0.26 1.02 19.21
CA GLU A 301 -0.62 2.44 19.07
C GLU A 301 -1.84 2.66 18.17
N TYR A 302 -1.98 1.86 17.10
CA TYR A 302 -3.11 1.96 16.19
C TYR A 302 -4.38 1.39 16.80
N LEU A 303 -4.27 0.33 17.62
CA LEU A 303 -5.39 -0.19 18.39
C LEU A 303 -5.92 0.86 19.38
N MET A 304 -5.03 1.57 20.07
CA MET A 304 -5.40 2.67 20.97
C MET A 304 -6.05 3.81 20.20
N GLN A 305 -5.44 4.26 19.10
CA GLN A 305 -5.96 5.35 18.28
C GLN A 305 -7.35 5.04 17.70
N LEU A 306 -7.59 3.82 17.21
CA LEU A 306 -8.91 3.43 16.71
C LEU A 306 -9.99 3.48 17.79
N ARG A 307 -9.67 3.05 19.02
CA ARG A 307 -10.62 3.13 20.15
C ARG A 307 -10.95 4.58 20.49
N GLU A 308 -9.95 5.46 20.49
CA GLU A 308 -10.14 6.90 20.69
C GLU A 308 -11.02 7.49 19.57
N ASP A 309 -10.69 7.26 18.31
CA ASP A 309 -11.43 7.74 17.14
C ASP A 309 -12.92 7.35 17.22
N TRP A 310 -13.21 6.08 17.51
CA TRP A 310 -14.59 5.58 17.62
C TRP A 310 -15.35 6.12 18.84
N SER A 311 -14.66 6.35 19.97
CA SER A 311 -15.28 6.95 21.15
C SER A 311 -15.74 8.39 20.88
N LEU A 312 -14.94 9.16 20.12
CA LEU A 312 -15.26 10.52 19.72
C LEU A 312 -16.47 10.54 18.78
N MET A 313 -16.53 9.61 17.81
CA MET A 313 -17.69 9.48 16.92
C MET A 313 -18.98 9.12 17.66
N GLY A 314 -18.91 8.24 18.66
CA GLY A 314 -20.05 7.89 19.51
C GLY A 314 -20.55 9.08 20.33
N SER A 315 -19.66 9.95 20.80
CA SER A 315 -20.01 11.15 21.57
C SER A 315 -20.60 12.29 20.75
N ALA A 316 -20.33 12.36 19.45
CA ALA A 316 -20.87 13.39 18.54
C ALA A 316 -22.35 13.15 18.14
N HIS A 317 -22.91 12.00 18.51
CA HIS A 317 -24.29 11.59 18.22
C HIS A 317 -25.20 11.52 19.46
N VAL A 318 -24.74 12.01 20.61
CA VAL A 318 -25.51 12.16 21.88
C VAL A 318 -25.77 13.63 22.15
#